data_AF-A0A4R6W928-F1
#
_entry.id   AF-A0A4R6W928-F1
#
_cell.length_a   1.000
_cell.length_b   1.000
_cell.length_c   1.000
_cell.angle_alpha   90.00
_cell.angle_beta   90.00
_cell.angle_gamma   90.00
#
_symmetry.space_group_name_H-M   'P 1'
#
loop_
_entity.id
_entity.type
_entity.pdbx_description
1 polymer ?
#
loop_
_entity_poly.entity_id
_entity_poly.type
_entity_poly.pdbx_seq_one_letter_code
_entity_poly.pdbx_strand_id
1 'polypeptide(L)'
;MKYTLLIYLLLYSLALIASSTDSISFEAQRNRVNELLDQRSKRFGDYTQSLEQKTGVFGLFKTKNDMQKSIDILKSVVINDNAIFLETRKLLNLKDSEAAHFQTLAKEYDQQITAFMKTISKLQAENEHLRENIKTLEEEDHQDNKYQYIVFVILLLAGVLFFVYKRRKTQNVTKV
;
A
#
# COMPACT_ATOMS: atom_id res chain seq x y z
N MET A 1 27.05 6.72 16.24
CA MET A 1 25.83 5.98 16.65
C MET A 1 24.91 6.74 17.62
N LYS A 2 25.41 7.55 18.58
CA LYS A 2 24.56 8.23 19.58
C LYS A 2 23.43 9.12 19.02
N TYR A 3 23.64 9.78 17.88
CA TYR A 3 22.63 10.66 17.26
C TYR A 3 21.65 9.96 16.31
N THR A 4 21.93 8.71 15.93
CA THR A 4 21.08 7.98 14.98
C THR A 4 19.72 7.64 15.59
N LEU A 5 19.68 7.21 16.86
CA LEU A 5 18.43 6.98 17.60
C LEU A 5 17.58 8.25 17.75
N LEU A 6 18.22 9.40 17.96
CA LEU A 6 17.52 10.67 18.14
C LEU A 6 16.92 11.16 16.81
N ILE A 7 17.59 10.90 15.69
CA ILE A 7 17.06 11.15 14.34
C ILE A 7 15.88 10.22 14.04
N TYR A 8 15.96 8.93 14.37
CA TYR A 8 14.83 8.01 14.22
C TYR A 8 13.64 8.40 15.10
N LEU A 9 13.86 8.85 16.33
CA LEU A 9 12.81 9.35 17.21
C LEU A 9 12.13 10.62 16.64
N LEU A 10 12.93 11.54 16.10
CA LEU A 10 12.43 12.76 15.47
C LEU A 10 11.58 12.44 14.23
N LEU A 11 12.08 11.56 13.35
CA LEU A 11 11.36 11.12 12.16
C LEU A 11 10.06 10.38 12.50
N TYR A 12 10.07 9.55 13.54
CA TYR A 12 8.88 8.87 14.03
C TYR A 12 7.84 9.86 14.57
N SER A 13 8.28 10.90 15.30
CA SER A 13 7.38 11.94 15.81
C SER A 13 6.73 12.77 14.70
N LEU A 14 7.45 13.07 13.61
CA LEU A 14 6.90 13.77 12.44
C LEU A 14 5.85 12.92 11.71
N ALA A 15 6.07 11.61 11.57
CA ALA A 15 5.13 10.70 10.93
C ALA A 15 3.80 10.55 11.70
N LEU A 16 3.86 10.57 13.04
CA LEU A 16 2.67 10.55 13.89
C LEU A 16 1.82 11.83 13.75
N ILE A 17 2.47 13.00 13.67
CA ILE A 17 1.78 14.28 13.52
C ILE A 17 1.06 14.34 12.15
N ALA A 18 1.71 13.89 11.08
CA ALA A 18 1.12 13.84 9.75
C ALA A 18 -0.15 12.96 9.70
N SER A 19 -0.10 11.78 10.33
CA SER A 19 -1.25 10.85 10.40
C SER A 19 -2.41 11.39 11.24
N SER A 20 -2.12 12.23 12.24
CA SER A 20 -3.14 12.82 13.12
C SER A 20 -3.85 14.04 12.51
N THR A 21 -3.24 14.72 11.53
CA THR A 21 -3.75 16.00 11.01
C THR A 21 -5.11 15.85 10.33
N ASP A 22 -5.31 14.78 9.56
CA ASP A 22 -6.59 14.51 8.90
C ASP A 22 -7.69 14.15 9.91
N SER A 23 -7.35 13.33 10.92
CA SER A 23 -8.28 12.97 12.01
C SER A 23 -8.71 14.17 12.87
N ILE A 24 -7.80 15.12 13.08
CA ILE A 24 -8.08 16.38 13.81
C ILE A 24 -9.08 17.24 13.02
N SER A 25 -8.97 17.26 11.69
CA SER A 25 -9.87 18.05 10.84
C SER A 25 -11.31 17.51 10.85
N PHE A 26 -11.46 16.18 10.79
CA PHE A 26 -12.76 15.50 10.81
C PHE A 26 -13.45 15.64 12.17
N GLU A 27 -12.75 15.35 13.27
CA GLU A 27 -13.33 15.47 14.62
C GLU A 27 -13.66 16.92 14.99
N ALA A 28 -12.81 17.89 14.60
CA ALA A 28 -13.12 19.30 14.79
C ALA A 28 -14.38 19.70 14.01
N GLN A 29 -14.55 19.21 12.78
CA GLN A 29 -15.74 19.45 11.97
C GLN A 29 -17.00 18.80 12.56
N ARG A 30 -16.88 17.57 13.08
CA ARG A 30 -17.96 16.85 13.76
C ARG A 30 -18.40 17.57 15.04
N ASN A 31 -17.46 18.09 15.82
CA ASN A 31 -17.76 18.88 17.02
C ASN A 31 -18.54 20.16 16.68
N ARG A 32 -18.18 20.86 15.59
CA ARG A 32 -18.96 22.03 15.11
C ARG A 32 -20.41 21.66 14.77
N VAL A 33 -20.64 20.54 14.10
CA VAL A 33 -22.00 20.06 13.81
C VAL A 33 -22.77 19.78 15.09
N ASN A 34 -22.15 19.09 16.06
CA ASN A 34 -22.77 18.77 17.34
C ASN A 34 -23.15 20.03 18.14
N GLU A 35 -22.29 21.06 18.12
CA GLU A 35 -22.58 22.34 18.76
C GLU A 35 -23.80 23.02 18.12
N LEU A 36 -23.89 23.02 16.79
CA LEU A 36 -25.05 23.57 16.08
C LEU A 36 -26.34 22.79 16.41
N LEU A 37 -26.26 21.46 16.49
CA LEU A 37 -27.38 20.60 16.90
C LEU A 37 -27.86 20.90 18.33
N ASP A 38 -26.94 21.12 19.26
CA ASP A 38 -27.27 21.53 20.64
C ASP A 38 -27.95 22.91 20.66
N GLN A 39 -27.41 23.87 19.92
CA GLN A 39 -28.02 25.21 19.77
C GLN A 39 -29.43 25.12 19.17
N ARG A 40 -29.63 24.26 18.16
CA ARG A 40 -30.95 24.01 17.56
C ARG A 40 -31.91 23.43 18.59
N SER A 41 -31.47 22.43 19.35
CA SER A 41 -32.28 21.79 20.40
C SER A 41 -32.77 22.82 21.43
N LYS A 42 -31.87 23.68 21.92
CA LYS A 42 -32.23 24.76 22.85
C LYS A 42 -33.25 25.72 22.26
N ARG A 43 -33.00 26.24 21.05
CA ARG A 43 -33.93 27.17 20.36
C ARG A 43 -35.28 26.55 20.07
N PHE A 44 -35.33 25.26 19.76
CA PHE A 44 -36.58 24.54 19.55
C PHE A 44 -37.35 24.34 20.87
N GLY A 45 -36.63 24.14 21.98
CA GLY A 45 -37.21 24.20 23.33
C GLY A 45 -37.83 25.57 23.64
N ASP A 46 -37.10 26.65 23.38
CA ASP A 46 -37.60 28.03 23.55
C ASP A 46 -38.83 28.30 22.68
N TYR A 47 -38.83 27.80 21.43
CA TYR A 47 -39.97 27.89 20.54
C TYR A 47 -41.19 27.18 21.13
N THR A 48 -41.01 25.96 21.61
CA THR A 48 -42.10 25.17 22.22
C THR A 48 -42.67 25.91 23.43
N GLN A 49 -41.81 26.44 24.31
CA GLN A 49 -42.26 27.25 25.45
C GLN A 49 -43.01 28.51 25.01
N SER A 50 -42.56 29.18 23.94
CA SER A 50 -43.25 30.37 23.39
C SER A 50 -44.64 30.03 22.83
N LEU A 51 -44.84 28.80 22.33
CA LEU A 51 -46.15 28.32 21.88
C LEU A 51 -47.11 28.04 23.04
N GLU A 52 -46.62 27.77 24.24
CA GLU A 52 -47.46 27.57 25.42
C GLU A 52 -47.80 28.87 26.15
N GLN A 53 -46.93 29.88 26.09
CA GLN A 53 -47.15 31.17 26.73
C GLN A 53 -48.35 31.93 26.14
N LYS A 54 -49.22 32.43 27.03
CA LYS A 54 -50.39 33.27 26.71
C LYS A 54 -50.38 34.49 27.62
N THR A 55 -50.08 35.67 27.06
CA THR A 55 -50.01 36.92 27.84
C THR A 55 -51.16 37.89 27.56
N GLY A 56 -52.16 37.48 26.76
CA GLY A 56 -53.35 38.29 26.46
C GLY A 56 -54.22 38.56 27.69
N VAL A 57 -55.26 39.39 27.54
CA VAL A 57 -56.15 39.77 28.66
C VAL A 57 -56.64 38.51 29.41
N PHE A 58 -56.22 38.39 30.68
CA PHE A 58 -56.39 37.23 31.59
C PHE A 58 -55.61 35.93 31.30
N GLY A 59 -54.59 35.95 30.45
CA GLY A 59 -53.80 34.76 30.10
C GLY A 59 -54.57 33.72 29.25
N LEU A 60 -55.75 34.10 28.75
CA LEU A 60 -56.64 33.20 28.01
C LEU A 60 -56.23 33.07 26.53
N PHE A 61 -55.61 34.10 25.96
CA PHE A 61 -55.27 34.20 24.54
C PHE A 61 -53.81 34.63 24.33
N LYS A 62 -53.25 34.31 23.16
CA LYS A 62 -51.95 34.83 22.72
C LYS A 62 -52.08 36.24 22.18
N THR A 63 -51.14 37.12 22.53
CA THR A 63 -51.05 38.44 21.91
C THR A 63 -50.33 38.37 20.56
N LYS A 64 -50.47 39.41 19.74
CA LYS A 64 -49.67 39.59 18.51
C LYS A 64 -48.16 39.55 18.82
N ASN A 65 -47.75 40.14 19.94
CA ASN A 65 -46.35 40.16 20.37
C ASN A 65 -45.84 38.76 20.72
N ASP A 66 -46.66 37.93 21.39
CA ASP A 66 -46.32 36.53 21.69
C ASP A 66 -46.11 35.72 20.40
N MET A 67 -46.98 35.93 19.41
CA MET A 67 -46.86 35.26 18.11
C MET A 67 -45.63 35.74 17.33
N GLN A 68 -45.31 37.04 17.36
CA GLN A 68 -44.11 37.58 16.73
C GLN A 68 -42.83 36.98 17.35
N LYS A 69 -42.74 36.91 18.67
CA LYS A 69 -41.63 36.23 19.36
C LYS A 69 -41.49 34.77 18.94
N SER A 70 -42.61 34.04 18.86
CA SER A 70 -42.61 32.64 18.41
C SER A 70 -42.07 32.50 16.98
N ILE A 71 -42.46 33.40 16.08
CA ILE A 71 -41.99 33.44 14.69
C ILE A 71 -40.50 33.79 14.62
N ASP A 72 -40.02 34.74 15.43
CA ASP A 72 -38.61 35.12 15.46
C ASP A 72 -37.73 33.96 15.95
N ILE A 73 -38.17 33.22 16.98
CA ILE A 73 -37.48 32.02 17.43
C ILE A 73 -37.48 30.97 16.32
N LEU A 74 -38.62 30.72 15.65
CA LEU A 74 -38.69 29.78 14.54
C LEU A 74 -37.74 30.16 13.39
N LYS A 75 -37.63 31.45 13.05
CA LYS A 75 -36.67 31.94 12.06
C LYS A 75 -35.23 31.65 12.49
N SER A 76 -34.91 31.81 13.77
CA SER A 76 -33.59 31.48 14.31
C SER A 76 -33.26 29.99 14.27
N VAL A 77 -34.28 29.12 14.39
CA VAL A 77 -34.15 27.66 14.21
C VAL A 77 -33.84 27.35 12.75
N VAL A 78 -34.58 27.93 11.80
CA VAL A 78 -34.35 27.71 10.36
C VAL A 78 -32.95 28.17 9.93
N ILE A 79 -32.46 29.31 10.45
CA ILE A 79 -31.10 29.77 10.21
C ILE A 79 -30.06 28.76 10.75
N ASN A 80 -30.32 28.19 11.93
CA ASN A 80 -29.47 27.14 12.50
C ASN A 80 -29.47 25.89 11.61
N ASP A 81 -30.64 25.44 11.16
CA ASP A 81 -30.80 24.26 10.31
C ASP A 81 -29.98 24.40 9.02
N ASN A 82 -29.95 25.60 8.43
CA ASN A 82 -29.11 25.87 7.26
C ASN A 82 -27.60 25.78 7.60
N ALA A 83 -27.18 26.28 8.77
CA ALA A 83 -25.79 26.15 9.21
C ALA A 83 -25.42 24.66 9.45
N ILE A 84 -26.31 23.89 10.09
CA ILE A 84 -26.13 22.44 10.29
C ILE A 84 -25.96 21.74 8.95
N PHE A 85 -26.81 22.08 7.97
CA PHE A 85 -26.74 21.49 6.64
C PHE A 85 -25.38 21.75 5.96
N LEU A 86 -24.90 23.00 6.01
CA LEU A 86 -23.61 23.38 5.43
C LEU A 86 -22.44 22.64 6.09
N GLU A 87 -22.40 22.60 7.42
CA GLU A 87 -21.31 21.95 8.17
C GLU A 87 -21.36 20.42 8.04
N THR A 88 -22.56 19.83 7.95
CA THR A 88 -22.73 18.38 7.71
C THR A 88 -22.28 18.00 6.30
N ARG A 89 -22.57 18.83 5.29
CA ARG A 89 -22.07 18.62 3.92
C ARG A 89 -20.54 18.69 3.85
N LYS A 90 -19.91 19.63 4.57
CA LYS A 90 -18.44 19.68 4.68
C LYS A 90 -17.90 18.39 5.31
N LEU A 91 -18.53 17.89 6.37
CA LEU A 91 -18.14 16.64 7.03
C LEU A 91 -18.23 15.44 6.07
N LEU A 92 -19.30 15.35 5.27
CA LEU A 92 -19.45 14.31 4.24
C LEU A 92 -18.37 14.41 3.17
N ASN A 93 -18.10 15.61 2.66
CA ASN A 93 -17.05 15.82 1.65
C ASN A 93 -15.66 15.39 2.15
N LEU A 94 -15.34 15.64 3.43
CA LEU A 94 -14.08 15.18 4.02
C LEU A 94 -13.98 13.65 4.00
N LYS A 95 -15.06 12.97 4.39
CA LYS A 95 -15.14 11.51 4.38
C LYS A 95 -15.05 10.92 2.97
N ASP A 96 -15.73 11.53 2.01
CA ASP A 96 -15.69 11.08 0.61
C ASP A 96 -14.29 11.26 0.01
N SER A 97 -13.61 12.37 0.32
CA SER A 97 -12.23 12.61 -0.08
C SER A 97 -11.27 11.58 0.50
N GLU A 98 -11.43 11.23 1.77
CA GLU A 98 -10.63 10.19 2.44
C GLU A 98 -10.85 8.82 1.80
N ALA A 99 -12.11 8.44 1.53
CA ALA A 99 -12.44 7.20 0.84
C ALA A 99 -11.83 7.12 -0.56
N ALA A 100 -11.90 8.22 -1.33
CA ALA A 100 -11.28 8.31 -2.65
C ALA A 100 -9.74 8.20 -2.59
N HIS A 101 -9.12 8.77 -1.57
CA HIS A 101 -7.68 8.64 -1.34
C HIS A 101 -7.28 7.19 -1.09
N PHE A 102 -7.98 6.50 -0.17
CA PHE A 102 -7.70 5.08 0.11
C PHE A 102 -7.93 4.18 -1.11
N GLN A 103 -8.96 4.44 -1.92
CA GLN A 103 -9.19 3.71 -3.16
C GLN A 103 -8.05 3.89 -4.15
N THR A 104 -7.54 5.13 -4.27
CA THR A 104 -6.40 5.44 -5.14
C THR A 104 -5.14 4.74 -4.66
N LEU A 105 -4.85 4.80 -3.35
CA LEU A 105 -3.69 4.15 -2.74
C LEU A 105 -3.73 2.63 -2.92
N ALA A 106 -4.90 2.00 -2.74
CA ALA A 106 -5.08 0.57 -2.97
C ALA A 106 -4.79 0.19 -4.44
N LYS A 107 -5.24 1.00 -5.40
CA LYS A 107 -4.97 0.80 -6.82
C LYS A 107 -3.49 0.96 -7.16
N GLU A 108 -2.82 1.95 -6.57
CA GLU A 108 -1.37 2.13 -6.73
C GLU A 108 -0.59 0.94 -6.17
N TYR A 109 -0.96 0.42 -5.00
CA TYR A 109 -0.34 -0.78 -4.45
C TYR A 109 -0.57 -2.02 -5.32
N ASP A 110 -1.77 -2.21 -5.83
CA ASP A 110 -2.06 -3.33 -6.73
C ASP A 110 -1.22 -3.28 -8.02
N GLN A 111 -1.04 -2.09 -8.59
CA GLN A 111 -0.15 -1.86 -9.72
C GLN A 111 1.31 -2.17 -9.39
N GLN A 112 1.79 -1.71 -8.22
CA GLN A 112 3.16 -1.99 -7.76
C GLN A 112 3.38 -3.48 -7.53
N ILE A 113 2.44 -4.16 -6.87
CA ILE A 113 2.49 -5.61 -6.63
C ILE A 113 2.54 -6.36 -7.96
N THR A 114 1.69 -5.98 -8.93
CA THR A 114 1.69 -6.58 -10.26
C THR A 114 3.04 -6.39 -10.99
N ALA A 115 3.63 -5.20 -10.88
CA ALA A 115 4.95 -4.92 -11.46
C ALA A 115 6.06 -5.72 -10.78
N PHE A 116 6.02 -5.88 -9.45
CA PHE A 116 6.96 -6.71 -8.70
C PHE A 116 6.81 -8.18 -9.08
N MET A 117 5.58 -8.70 -9.17
CA MET A 117 5.32 -10.07 -9.62
C MET A 117 5.90 -10.33 -11.00
N LYS A 118 5.71 -9.40 -11.95
CA LYS A 118 6.31 -9.49 -13.29
C LYS A 118 7.83 -9.53 -13.24
N THR A 119 8.45 -8.72 -12.39
CA THR A 119 9.91 -8.70 -12.21
C THR A 119 10.41 -10.01 -11.60
N ILE A 120 9.71 -10.53 -10.60
CA ILE A 120 10.02 -11.83 -9.99
C ILE A 120 9.93 -12.95 -11.03
N SER A 121 8.87 -13.00 -11.84
CA SER A 121 8.74 -14.01 -12.90
C SER A 121 9.87 -13.91 -13.93
N LYS A 122 10.29 -12.70 -14.30
CA LYS A 122 11.44 -12.52 -15.19
C LYS A 122 12.73 -13.05 -14.58
N LEU A 123 12.99 -12.71 -13.31
CA LEU A 123 14.17 -13.18 -12.58
C LEU A 123 14.17 -14.70 -12.40
N GLN A 124 12.99 -15.31 -12.23
CA GLN A 124 12.84 -16.76 -12.19
C GLN A 124 13.17 -17.39 -13.53
N ALA A 125 12.63 -16.86 -14.63
CA ALA A 125 12.91 -17.35 -15.98
C ALA A 125 14.41 -17.19 -16.34
N GLU A 126 15.04 -16.07 -15.99
CA GLU A 126 16.48 -15.88 -16.19
C GLU A 126 17.30 -16.87 -15.35
N ASN A 127 16.91 -17.13 -14.10
CA ASN A 127 17.57 -18.14 -13.26
C ASN A 127 17.46 -19.54 -13.85
N GLU A 128 16.28 -19.91 -14.37
CA GLU A 128 16.07 -21.20 -15.00
C GLU A 128 16.92 -21.35 -16.27
N HIS A 129 16.94 -20.31 -17.12
CA HIS A 129 17.80 -20.27 -18.30
C HIS A 129 19.29 -20.35 -17.95
N LEU A 130 19.75 -19.64 -16.91
CA LEU A 130 21.15 -19.74 -16.45
C LEU A 130 21.49 -21.13 -15.93
N ARG A 131 20.58 -21.78 -15.20
CA ARG A 131 20.78 -23.16 -14.72
C ARG A 131 20.84 -24.15 -15.88
N GLU A 132 20.00 -23.97 -16.89
CA GLU A 132 20.02 -24.79 -18.10
C GLU A 132 21.33 -24.61 -18.85
N ASN A 133 21.81 -23.38 -19.05
CA ASN A 133 23.10 -23.11 -19.67
C ASN A 133 24.28 -23.70 -18.89
N ILE A 134 24.27 -23.64 -17.56
CA ILE A 134 25.32 -24.28 -16.75
C ILE A 134 25.31 -25.79 -16.99
N LYS A 135 24.12 -26.41 -17.01
CA LYS A 135 23.98 -27.84 -17.22
C LYS A 135 24.45 -28.26 -18.63
N THR A 136 24.11 -27.50 -19.67
CA THR A 136 24.57 -27.80 -21.03
C THR A 136 26.08 -27.64 -21.16
N LEU A 137 26.68 -26.61 -20.54
CA LEU A 137 28.14 -26.44 -20.52
C LEU A 137 28.85 -27.58 -19.76
N GLU A 138 28.29 -28.02 -18.62
CA GLU A 138 28.83 -29.19 -17.89
C GLU A 138 28.73 -30.48 -18.71
N GLU A 139 27.62 -30.69 -19.42
CA GLU A 139 27.44 -31.84 -20.31
C GLU A 139 28.42 -31.80 -21.51
N GLU A 140 28.63 -30.65 -22.13
CA GLU A 140 29.61 -30.45 -23.21
C GLU A 140 31.06 -30.69 -22.74
N ASP A 141 31.46 -30.12 -21.61
CA ASP A 141 32.81 -30.30 -21.05
C ASP A 141 33.08 -31.77 -20.69
N HIS A 142 32.11 -32.48 -20.10
CA HIS A 142 32.24 -33.91 -19.81
C HIS A 142 32.32 -34.77 -21.09
N GLN A 143 31.66 -34.37 -22.17
CA GLN A 143 31.68 -35.10 -23.43
C GLN A 143 33.00 -34.91 -24.18
N ASP A 144 33.55 -33.69 -24.21
CA ASP A 144 34.83 -33.39 -24.86
C ASP A 144 36.02 -34.04 -24.14
N ASN A 145 36.04 -34.01 -22.81
CA ASN A 145 37.08 -34.65 -22.01
C ASN A 145 37.08 -36.20 -22.18
N LYS A 146 35.93 -36.81 -22.44
CA LYS A 146 35.82 -38.26 -22.67
C LYS A 146 36.48 -38.67 -23.99
N TYR A 147 36.28 -37.90 -25.07
CA TYR A 147 36.92 -38.19 -26.36
C TYR A 147 38.43 -38.01 -26.30
N GLN A 148 38.91 -36.97 -25.60
CA GLN A 148 40.34 -36.75 -25.39
C GLN A 148 40.99 -37.93 -24.63
N TYR A 149 40.34 -38.45 -23.59
CA TYR A 149 40.83 -39.61 -22.84
C TYR A 149 40.91 -40.89 -23.71
N ILE A 150 39.89 -41.14 -24.53
CA ILE A 150 39.86 -42.30 -25.45
C ILE A 150 41.01 -42.22 -26.47
N VAL A 151 41.24 -41.05 -27.07
CA VAL A 151 42.34 -40.84 -28.03
C VAL A 151 43.69 -41.07 -27.37
N PHE A 152 43.88 -40.61 -26.12
CA PHE A 152 45.11 -40.81 -25.38
C PHE A 152 45.40 -42.29 -25.09
N VAL A 153 44.38 -43.06 -24.71
CA VAL A 153 44.48 -44.52 -24.49
C VAL A 153 44.84 -45.25 -25.79
N ILE A 154 44.24 -44.88 -26.91
CA ILE A 154 44.55 -45.46 -28.23
C ILE A 154 46.00 -45.17 -28.63
N LEU A 155 46.48 -43.93 -28.44
CA LEU A 155 47.87 -43.55 -28.71
C LEU A 155 48.86 -44.33 -27.85
N LEU A 156 48.56 -44.53 -26.56
CA LEU A 156 49.38 -45.35 -25.66
C LEU A 156 49.46 -46.80 -26.14
N LEU A 157 48.32 -47.41 -26.48
CA LEU A 157 48.27 -48.78 -27.01
C LEU A 157 49.05 -48.92 -28.33
N ALA A 158 48.89 -47.97 -29.25
CA ALA A 158 49.64 -47.93 -30.50
C ALA A 158 51.16 -47.80 -30.25
N GLY A 159 51.57 -46.96 -29.30
CA GLY A 159 52.96 -46.81 -28.89
C GLY A 159 53.56 -48.09 -28.30
N VAL A 160 52.82 -48.78 -27.42
CA VAL A 160 53.25 -50.06 -26.85
C VAL A 160 53.37 -51.14 -27.94
N LEU A 161 52.39 -51.24 -28.83
CA LEU A 161 52.44 -52.18 -29.97
C LEU A 161 53.61 -51.89 -30.90
N PHE A 162 53.87 -50.62 -31.21
CA PHE A 162 55.03 -50.21 -32.02
C PHE A 162 56.35 -50.55 -31.34
N PHE A 163 56.46 -50.32 -30.03
CA PHE A 163 57.66 -50.68 -29.26
C PHE A 163 57.90 -52.18 -29.25
N VAL A 164 56.87 -52.99 -29.03
CA VAL A 164 56.94 -54.46 -29.09
C VAL A 164 57.32 -54.93 -30.50
N TYR A 165 56.72 -54.35 -31.54
CA TYR A 165 57.04 -54.65 -32.94
C TYR A 165 58.50 -54.34 -33.27
N LYS A 166 59.00 -53.16 -32.87
CA LYS A 166 60.40 -52.77 -33.07
C LYS A 166 61.34 -53.71 -32.32
N ARG A 167 61.04 -54.06 -31.07
CA ARG A 167 61.86 -54.97 -30.25
C ARG A 167 61.90 -56.39 -30.82
N ARG A 168 60.78 -56.90 -31.35
CA ARG A 168 60.72 -58.20 -32.06
C ARG A 168 61.46 -58.17 -33.39
N LYS A 169 61.38 -57.06 -34.14
CA LYS A 169 62.15 -56.89 -35.38
C LYS A 169 63.65 -56.87 -35.10
N THR A 170 64.12 -56.19 -34.05
CA THR A 170 65.55 -56.18 -33.66
C THR A 170 66.06 -57.56 -33.24
N GLN A 171 65.23 -58.39 -32.58
CA GLN A 171 65.60 -59.76 -32.21
C GLN A 171 65.66 -60.73 -33.42
N ASN A 172 64.89 -60.47 -34.47
CA ASN A 172 64.92 -61.28 -35.68
C ASN A 172 66.11 -60.95 -36.61
N VAL A 173 66.89 -59.88 -36.34
CA VAL A 173 68.14 -59.57 -37.07
C VAL A 173 69.39 -60.11 -36.38
N THR A 174 69.24 -60.85 -35.27
CA THR A 174 70.34 -61.53 -34.55
C THR A 174 70.18 -63.05 -34.53
N LYS A 175 69.51 -63.60 -35.54
CA LYS A 175 69.58 -65.02 -35.89
C LYS A 175 70.00 -65.13 -37.35
N VAL A 176 71.31 -65.24 -37.52
CA VAL A 176 72.15 -66.03 -38.45
C VAL A 176 73.49 -65.31 -38.52
#